data_AF-A0A2N2R1F5-F1
#
_entry.id   AF-A0A2N2R1F5-F1
#
_cell.length_a   1.000
_cell.length_b   1.000
_cell.length_c   1.000
_cell.angle_alpha   90.00
_cell.angle_beta   90.00
_cell.angle_gamma   90.00
#
_symmetry.space_group_name_H-M   'P 1'
#
loop_
_entity.id
_entity.type
_entity.pdbx_description
1 polymer ?
#
loop_
_entity_poly.entity_id
_entity_poly.type
_entity_poly.pdbx_seq_one_letter_code
_entity_poly.pdbx_strand_id
1 'polypeptide(L)'
;MRRLITAICLCGASAAFAGAQKYEPLSASVQAALHKAVSDSRPTVSSFKNPIEAADWLGEMSRRLAKRIPNREYRIDLLRSVHYEATRAGLDPQLVLGLMQVESGFRKYAVSSAGARGYMQVMPFWVKIIGRPDNSLFDLRTNLRYGCTILRHYLDIEKGDLFRALGRYNGSLGKPEYPNMVRAAWQKQWGYTPSSLAQAGR
;
A
#
# COMPACT_ATOMS: atom_id res chain seq x y z
N MET A 1 -11.16 -7.32 -53.16
CA MET A 1 -11.31 -6.36 -52.03
C MET A 1 -11.29 -7.13 -50.72
N ARG A 2 -10.11 -7.32 -50.09
CA ARG A 2 -9.99 -7.94 -48.75
C ARG A 2 -9.86 -6.82 -47.72
N ARG A 3 -10.88 -6.63 -46.89
CA ARG A 3 -10.85 -5.68 -45.77
C ARG A 3 -10.07 -6.33 -44.62
N LEU A 4 -8.84 -5.88 -44.38
CA LEU A 4 -8.12 -6.16 -43.14
C LEU A 4 -8.79 -5.37 -42.01
N ILE A 5 -9.39 -6.08 -41.05
CA ILE A 5 -9.83 -5.50 -39.79
C ILE A 5 -8.61 -5.48 -38.87
N THR A 6 -7.98 -4.31 -38.74
CA THR A 6 -6.93 -4.07 -37.75
C THR A 6 -7.58 -4.07 -36.36
N ALA A 7 -7.46 -5.19 -35.65
CA ALA A 7 -7.81 -5.27 -34.24
C ALA A 7 -6.80 -4.44 -33.44
N ILE A 8 -7.20 -3.24 -33.01
CA ILE A 8 -6.43 -2.44 -32.06
C ILE A 8 -6.61 -3.09 -30.69
N CYS A 9 -5.62 -3.89 -30.28
CA CYS A 9 -5.48 -4.30 -28.89
C CYS A 9 -5.12 -3.06 -28.05
N LEU A 10 -6.12 -2.43 -27.43
CA LEU A 10 -5.88 -1.52 -26.31
C LEU A 10 -5.34 -2.35 -25.13
N CYS A 11 -4.02 -2.39 -24.98
CA CYS A 11 -3.37 -2.72 -23.72
C CYS A 11 -3.80 -1.66 -22.70
N GLY A 12 -4.83 -1.97 -21.90
CA GLY A 12 -5.31 -1.10 -20.83
C GLY A 12 -4.21 -0.86 -19.80
N ALA A 13 -3.50 0.25 -19.93
CA ALA A 13 -2.68 0.79 -18.86
C ALA A 13 -3.63 1.09 -17.71
N SER A 14 -3.64 0.23 -16.67
CA SER A 14 -4.39 0.52 -15.45
C SER A 14 -3.82 1.82 -14.88
N ALA A 15 -4.54 2.93 -15.09
CA ALA A 15 -4.14 4.25 -14.59
C ALA A 15 -3.96 4.18 -13.07
N ALA A 16 -2.91 4.81 -12.56
CA ALA A 16 -2.76 4.97 -11.12
C ALA A 16 -3.92 5.82 -10.61
N PHE A 17 -4.68 5.32 -9.63
CA PHE A 17 -5.86 6.02 -9.08
C PHE A 17 -5.50 7.03 -7.98
N ALA A 18 -4.31 7.63 -8.05
CA ALA A 18 -3.89 8.66 -7.10
C ALA A 18 -4.61 9.98 -7.41
N GLY A 19 -5.46 10.42 -6.49
CA GLY A 19 -6.14 11.70 -6.58
C GLY A 19 -5.20 12.88 -6.31
N ALA A 20 -5.73 14.10 -6.44
CA ALA A 20 -5.01 15.33 -6.15
C ALA A 20 -5.01 15.62 -4.64
N GLN A 21 -4.36 14.74 -3.85
CA GLN A 21 -4.18 14.95 -2.41
C GLN A 21 -3.56 16.34 -2.15
N LYS A 22 -4.22 17.11 -1.29
CA LYS A 22 -3.75 18.43 -0.88
C LYS A 22 -3.03 18.32 0.46
N TYR A 23 -2.00 19.14 0.64
CA TYR A 23 -1.33 19.26 1.92
C TYR A 23 -2.24 19.96 2.93
N GLU A 24 -2.44 19.32 4.09
CA GLU A 24 -3.10 19.90 5.25
C GLU A 24 -2.04 20.20 6.32
N PRO A 25 -1.93 21.44 6.84
CA PRO A 25 -0.91 21.81 7.81
C PRO A 25 -0.91 20.91 9.05
N LEU A 26 0.26 20.40 9.43
CA LEU A 26 0.45 19.58 10.61
C LEU A 26 0.86 20.46 11.80
N SER A 27 0.41 20.10 13.01
CA SER A 27 1.04 20.67 14.22
C SER A 27 2.49 20.20 14.31
N ALA A 28 3.33 20.99 15.00
CA ALA A 28 4.73 20.63 15.21
C ALA A 28 4.89 19.26 15.91
N SER A 29 4.01 18.95 16.86
CA SER A 29 4.01 17.65 17.57
C SER A 29 3.66 16.48 16.64
N VAL A 30 2.66 16.65 15.78
CA VAL A 30 2.27 15.63 14.79
C VAL A 30 3.39 15.44 13.77
N GLN A 31 3.96 16.53 13.25
CA GLN A 31 5.07 16.47 12.31
C GLN A 31 6.27 15.73 12.91
N ALA A 32 6.64 16.02 14.17
CA ALA A 32 7.73 15.33 14.86
C ALA A 32 7.45 13.83 15.06
N ALA A 33 6.22 13.47 15.45
CA ALA A 33 5.83 12.07 15.62
C ALA A 33 5.89 11.29 14.29
N LEU A 34 5.39 11.88 13.20
CA LEU A 34 5.46 11.26 11.87
C LEU A 34 6.89 11.19 11.36
N HIS A 35 7.72 12.22 11.61
CA HIS A 35 9.14 12.21 11.25
C HIS A 35 9.91 11.07 11.93
N LYS A 36 9.65 10.87 13.23
CA LYS A 36 10.20 9.72 13.98
C LYS A 36 9.75 8.41 13.35
N ALA A 37 8.45 8.25 13.08
CA ALA A 37 7.88 7.02 12.52
C ALA A 37 8.49 6.63 11.16
N VAL A 38 8.78 7.61 10.28
CA VAL A 38 9.41 7.34 8.98
C VAL A 38 10.93 7.20 9.05
N SER A 39 11.58 7.71 10.10
CA SER A 39 13.03 7.60 10.33
C SER A 39 13.47 6.34 11.08
N ASP A 40 12.55 5.66 11.76
CA ASP A 40 12.88 4.49 12.59
C ASP A 40 13.46 3.32 11.77
N SER A 41 14.66 2.90 12.14
CA SER A 41 15.31 1.72 11.56
C SER A 41 14.55 0.44 11.94
N ARG A 42 14.50 -0.51 11.01
CA ARG A 42 13.79 -1.78 11.23
C ARG A 42 14.54 -2.65 12.26
N PRO A 43 13.88 -3.16 13.32
CA PRO A 43 14.42 -4.25 14.12
C PRO A 43 14.54 -5.52 13.26
N THR A 44 15.53 -6.36 13.52
CA THR A 44 15.80 -7.61 12.79
C THR A 44 14.74 -8.70 12.97
N VAL A 45 13.68 -8.42 13.74
CA VAL A 45 12.65 -9.40 14.10
C VAL A 45 11.55 -9.48 13.02
N SER A 46 11.05 -10.69 12.79
CA SER A 46 9.89 -10.95 11.94
C SER A 46 8.63 -10.29 12.53
N SER A 47 7.75 -9.73 11.69
CA SER A 47 6.45 -9.21 12.09
C SER A 47 5.36 -10.28 12.23
N PHE A 48 5.65 -11.51 11.80
CA PHE A 48 4.72 -12.64 11.92
C PHE A 48 4.78 -13.25 13.31
N LYS A 49 3.67 -13.81 13.80
CA LYS A 49 3.62 -14.37 15.17
C LYS A 49 4.42 -15.66 15.27
N ASN A 50 4.46 -16.45 14.19
CA ASN A 50 5.25 -17.67 14.11
C ASN A 50 5.65 -17.99 12.65
N PRO A 51 6.62 -18.91 12.44
CA PRO A 51 7.09 -19.27 11.11
C PRO A 51 6.05 -19.95 10.21
N ILE A 52 5.09 -20.70 10.79
CA ILE A 52 4.06 -21.41 10.03
C ILE A 52 3.08 -20.40 9.41
N GLU A 53 2.58 -19.47 10.22
CA GLU A 53 1.75 -18.35 9.75
C GLU A 53 2.45 -17.54 8.67
N ALA A 54 3.77 -17.30 8.83
CA ALA A 54 4.56 -16.63 7.82
C ALA A 54 4.60 -17.42 6.51
N ALA A 55 4.84 -18.73 6.55
CA ALA A 55 4.89 -19.57 5.37
C ALA A 55 3.54 -19.61 4.62
N ASP A 56 2.44 -19.80 5.35
CA ASP A 56 1.09 -19.88 4.78
C ASP A 56 0.68 -18.57 4.13
N TRP A 57 0.82 -17.46 4.88
CA TRP A 57 0.44 -16.14 4.38
C TRP A 57 1.30 -15.72 3.19
N LEU A 58 2.63 -15.90 3.28
CA LEU A 58 3.53 -15.57 2.17
C LEU A 58 3.27 -16.46 0.95
N GLY A 59 2.99 -17.74 1.15
CA GLY A 59 2.66 -18.67 0.07
C GLY A 59 1.40 -18.23 -0.68
N GLU A 60 0.32 -17.96 0.04
CA GLU A 60 -0.95 -17.56 -0.54
C GLU A 60 -0.87 -16.19 -1.22
N MET A 61 -0.30 -15.18 -0.56
CA MET A 61 -0.17 -13.85 -1.18
C MET A 61 0.79 -13.85 -2.36
N SER A 62 1.86 -14.65 -2.31
CA SER A 62 2.80 -14.82 -3.42
C SER A 62 2.11 -15.42 -4.64
N ARG A 63 1.24 -16.43 -4.45
CA ARG A 63 0.44 -17.01 -5.53
C ARG A 63 -0.47 -15.98 -6.19
N ARG A 64 -1.20 -15.18 -5.40
CA ARG A 64 -2.11 -14.13 -5.91
C ARG A 64 -1.37 -13.03 -6.68
N LEU A 65 -0.15 -12.71 -6.27
CA LEU A 65 0.64 -11.62 -6.84
C LEU A 65 1.51 -12.06 -8.03
N ALA A 66 1.64 -13.38 -8.29
CA ALA A 66 2.52 -13.94 -9.32
C ALA A 66 2.31 -13.37 -10.74
N LYS A 67 1.06 -13.09 -11.13
CA LYS A 67 0.75 -12.50 -12.43
C LYS A 67 1.29 -11.07 -12.59
N ARG A 68 1.37 -10.30 -11.50
CA ARG A 68 1.80 -8.89 -11.52
C ARG A 68 3.29 -8.74 -11.25
N ILE A 69 3.86 -9.64 -10.46
CA ILE A 69 5.29 -9.68 -10.11
C ILE A 69 5.80 -11.10 -10.36
N PRO A 70 6.31 -11.42 -11.57
CA PRO A 70 6.75 -12.77 -11.90
C PRO A 70 7.93 -13.25 -11.05
N ASN A 71 8.90 -12.36 -10.76
CA ASN A 71 10.06 -12.68 -9.93
C ASN A 71 9.62 -13.04 -8.49
N ARG A 72 9.84 -14.30 -8.10
CA ARG A 72 9.38 -14.83 -6.81
C ARG A 72 10.13 -14.24 -5.62
N GLU A 73 11.44 -14.08 -5.70
CA GLU A 73 12.26 -13.53 -4.61
C GLU A 73 11.83 -12.11 -4.27
N TYR A 74 11.72 -11.26 -5.29
CA TYR A 74 11.25 -9.89 -5.14
C TYR A 74 9.82 -9.83 -4.59
N ARG A 75 8.95 -10.73 -5.05
CA ARG A 75 7.57 -10.83 -4.55
C ARG A 75 7.54 -11.18 -3.06
N ILE A 76 8.39 -12.08 -2.59
CA ILE A 76 8.49 -12.42 -1.16
C ILE A 76 9.06 -11.26 -0.34
N ASP A 77 10.10 -10.56 -0.83
CA ASP A 77 10.63 -9.38 -0.12
C ASP A 77 9.60 -8.25 -0.02
N LEU A 78 8.84 -7.99 -1.10
CA LEU A 78 7.72 -7.06 -1.09
C LEU A 78 6.68 -7.47 -0.05
N LEU A 79 6.26 -8.73 -0.02
CA LEU A 79 5.23 -9.21 0.90
C LEU A 79 5.69 -9.14 2.37
N ARG A 80 6.95 -9.47 2.66
CA ARG A 80 7.55 -9.29 3.99
C ARG A 80 7.63 -7.82 4.39
N SER A 81 7.93 -6.94 3.44
CA SER A 81 7.96 -5.49 3.67
C SER A 81 6.56 -4.94 3.93
N VAL A 82 5.56 -5.35 3.14
CA VAL A 82 4.15 -4.98 3.33
C VAL A 82 3.66 -5.42 4.71
N HIS A 83 3.84 -6.69 5.07
CA HIS A 83 3.40 -7.17 6.37
C HIS A 83 4.05 -6.39 7.50
N TYR A 84 5.36 -6.17 7.44
CA TYR A 84 6.06 -5.46 8.50
C TYR A 84 5.61 -4.00 8.63
N GLU A 85 5.56 -3.25 7.53
CA GLU A 85 5.22 -1.83 7.53
C GLU A 85 3.75 -1.61 7.91
N ALA A 86 2.85 -2.50 7.48
CA ALA A 86 1.44 -2.49 7.89
C ALA A 86 1.30 -2.78 9.40
N THR A 87 1.88 -3.88 9.89
CA THR A 87 1.79 -4.25 11.31
C THR A 87 2.38 -3.19 12.21
N ARG A 88 3.54 -2.60 11.87
CA ARG A 88 4.13 -1.53 12.68
C ARG A 88 3.26 -0.28 12.74
N ALA A 89 2.55 0.04 11.66
CA ALA A 89 1.60 1.16 11.62
C ALA A 89 0.22 0.82 12.21
N GLY A 90 0.01 -0.40 12.74
CA GLY A 90 -1.29 -0.82 13.25
C GLY A 90 -2.36 -0.95 12.15
N LEU A 91 -1.94 -1.35 10.94
CA LEU A 91 -2.79 -1.57 9.78
C LEU A 91 -2.87 -3.07 9.46
N ASP A 92 -3.99 -3.50 8.88
CA ASP A 92 -4.12 -4.83 8.29
C ASP A 92 -3.24 -4.93 7.02
N PRO A 93 -2.30 -5.90 6.94
CA PRO A 93 -1.51 -6.12 5.72
C PRO A 93 -2.36 -6.37 4.46
N GLN A 94 -3.52 -7.01 4.58
CA GLN A 94 -4.44 -7.24 3.46
C GLN A 94 -5.08 -5.93 2.98
N LEU A 95 -5.37 -4.99 3.88
CA LEU A 95 -5.84 -3.64 3.51
C LEU A 95 -4.77 -2.91 2.70
N VAL A 96 -3.51 -2.99 3.14
CA VAL A 96 -2.38 -2.36 2.43
C VAL A 96 -2.18 -2.97 1.04
N LEU A 97 -2.32 -4.29 0.87
CA LEU A 97 -2.29 -4.93 -0.45
C LEU A 97 -3.44 -4.45 -1.35
N GLY A 98 -4.65 -4.31 -0.80
CA GLY A 98 -5.80 -3.74 -1.52
C GLY A 98 -5.54 -2.31 -1.99
N LEU A 99 -4.99 -1.47 -1.11
CA LEU A 99 -4.60 -0.10 -1.41
C LEU A 99 -3.53 -0.03 -2.50
N MET A 100 -2.43 -0.79 -2.38
CA MET A 100 -1.36 -0.85 -3.38
C MET A 100 -1.87 -1.28 -4.76
N GLN A 101 -2.85 -2.20 -4.79
CA GLN A 101 -3.45 -2.62 -6.05
C GLN A 101 -4.17 -1.47 -6.74
N VAL A 102 -4.99 -0.71 -6.00
CA VAL A 102 -5.73 0.43 -6.54
C VAL A 102 -4.78 1.55 -6.94
N GLU A 103 -3.78 1.85 -6.12
CA GLU A 103 -2.85 2.94 -6.34
C GLU A 103 -1.93 2.73 -7.53
N SER A 104 -1.22 1.59 -7.58
CA SER A 104 -0.17 1.38 -8.57
C SER A 104 -0.32 0.10 -9.38
N GLY A 105 -1.26 -0.79 -9.01
CA GLY A 105 -1.26 -2.15 -9.53
C GLY A 105 0.03 -2.90 -9.21
N PHE A 106 0.70 -2.57 -8.10
CA PHE A 106 2.01 -3.09 -7.68
C PHE A 106 3.19 -2.70 -8.59
N ARG A 107 3.14 -1.53 -9.23
CA ARG A 107 4.26 -1.02 -10.04
C ARG A 107 5.20 -0.15 -9.22
N LYS A 108 6.46 -0.59 -9.07
CA LYS A 108 7.52 0.12 -8.31
C LYS A 108 7.73 1.56 -8.76
N TYR A 109 7.73 1.81 -10.07
CA TYR A 109 8.05 3.10 -10.68
C TYR A 109 6.81 3.85 -11.17
N ALA A 110 5.63 3.56 -10.61
CA ALA A 110 4.41 4.28 -10.96
C ALA A 110 4.53 5.77 -10.58
N VAL A 111 4.14 6.64 -11.51
CA VAL A 111 4.01 8.08 -11.29
C VAL A 111 2.63 8.52 -11.80
N SER A 112 1.83 9.16 -10.96
CA SER A 112 0.53 9.71 -11.38
C SER A 112 0.69 11.06 -12.08
N SER A 113 -0.36 11.53 -12.74
CA SER A 113 -0.43 12.89 -13.30
C SER A 113 -0.29 13.97 -12.22
N ALA A 114 -0.74 13.71 -11.00
CA ALA A 114 -0.56 14.59 -9.84
C ALA A 114 0.85 14.51 -9.24
N GLY A 115 1.70 13.59 -9.71
CA GLY A 115 3.08 13.43 -9.25
C GLY A 115 3.27 12.47 -8.07
N ALA A 116 2.24 11.71 -7.70
CA ALA A 116 2.32 10.66 -6.69
C ALA A 116 3.25 9.52 -7.15
N ARG A 117 4.01 8.90 -6.23
CA ARG A 117 5.10 7.98 -6.60
C ARG A 117 5.04 6.62 -5.91
N GLY A 118 5.43 5.60 -6.65
CA GLY A 118 5.70 4.25 -6.16
C GLY A 118 4.46 3.43 -5.83
N TYR A 119 4.67 2.37 -5.04
CA TYR A 119 3.65 1.34 -4.75
C TYR A 119 2.34 1.87 -4.17
N MET A 120 2.45 2.75 -3.18
CA MET A 120 1.33 3.33 -2.46
C MET A 120 1.03 4.77 -2.91
N GLN A 121 1.61 5.19 -4.04
CA GLN A 121 1.42 6.52 -4.64
C GLN A 121 1.52 7.66 -3.61
N VAL A 122 2.66 7.72 -2.93
CA VAL A 122 2.92 8.77 -1.92
C VAL A 122 3.24 10.08 -2.65
N MET A 123 2.66 11.18 -2.19
CA MET A 123 2.95 12.51 -2.72
C MET A 123 4.32 13.02 -2.25
N PRO A 124 5.15 13.62 -3.14
CA PRO A 124 6.49 14.08 -2.79
C PRO A 124 6.56 15.11 -1.66
N PHE A 125 5.49 15.88 -1.41
CA PHE A 125 5.48 16.86 -0.32
C PHE A 125 5.63 16.19 1.06
N TRP A 126 5.17 14.94 1.22
CA TRP A 126 5.34 14.21 2.48
C TRP A 126 6.82 14.01 2.82
N VAL A 127 7.67 13.75 1.82
CA VAL A 127 9.12 13.65 2.05
C VAL A 127 9.69 14.97 2.55
N LYS A 128 9.20 16.10 2.05
CA LYS A 128 9.64 17.43 2.50
C LYS A 128 9.21 17.74 3.94
N ILE A 129 8.06 17.24 4.37
CA ILE A 129 7.43 17.62 5.64
C ILE A 129 7.83 16.68 6.78
N ILE A 130 7.84 15.36 6.53
CA ILE A 130 8.14 14.37 7.57
C ILE A 130 9.40 13.57 7.27
N GLY A 131 10.05 13.77 6.13
CA GLY A 131 11.13 12.92 5.65
C GLY A 131 12.55 13.36 5.89
N ARG A 132 13.45 12.64 5.22
CA ARG A 132 14.87 13.00 5.05
C ARG A 132 15.14 13.33 3.57
N PRO A 133 16.12 14.20 3.25
CA PRO A 133 16.37 14.64 1.87
C PRO A 133 16.73 13.52 0.89
N ASP A 134 17.32 12.43 1.38
CA ASP A 134 17.79 11.28 0.63
C ASP A 134 16.71 10.20 0.41
N ASN A 135 15.53 10.34 1.02
CA ASN A 135 14.46 9.35 0.90
C ASN A 135 13.88 9.31 -0.52
N SER A 136 14.04 8.16 -1.18
CA SER A 136 13.42 7.87 -2.48
C SER A 136 12.07 7.16 -2.33
N LEU A 137 11.01 7.76 -2.86
CA LEU A 137 9.68 7.12 -2.92
C LEU A 137 9.59 5.98 -3.94
N PHE A 138 10.65 5.69 -4.70
CA PHE A 138 10.74 4.49 -5.53
C PHE A 138 11.45 3.32 -4.83
N ASP A 139 12.06 3.56 -3.67
CA ASP A 139 12.52 2.47 -2.82
C ASP A 139 11.31 1.76 -2.19
N LEU A 140 11.34 0.41 -2.21
CA LEU A 140 10.25 -0.44 -1.75
C LEU A 140 9.90 -0.14 -0.29
N ARG A 141 10.91 -0.11 0.58
CA ARG A 141 10.71 0.01 2.03
C ARG A 141 10.33 1.43 2.38
N THR A 142 11.01 2.43 1.83
CA THR A 142 10.67 3.83 2.04
C THR A 142 9.24 4.12 1.55
N ASN A 143 8.82 3.62 0.39
CA ASN A 143 7.47 3.88 -0.10
C ASN A 143 6.39 3.29 0.84
N LEU A 144 6.54 2.03 1.25
CA LEU A 144 5.61 1.36 2.16
C LEU A 144 5.60 2.01 3.55
N ARG A 145 6.77 2.41 4.05
CA ARG A 145 6.95 3.14 5.30
C ARG A 145 6.10 4.41 5.32
N TYR A 146 6.24 5.25 4.30
CA TYR A 146 5.47 6.47 4.19
C TYR A 146 3.99 6.20 4.02
N GLY A 147 3.60 5.34 3.07
CA GLY A 147 2.19 5.08 2.80
C GLY A 147 1.45 4.53 4.02
N CYS A 148 2.04 3.58 4.75
CA CYS A 148 1.46 3.06 5.99
C CYS A 148 1.38 4.12 7.10
N THR A 149 2.44 4.91 7.31
CA THR A 149 2.43 5.99 8.32
C THR A 149 1.38 7.06 8.00
N ILE A 150 1.25 7.45 6.73
CA ILE A 150 0.26 8.45 6.29
C ILE A 150 -1.17 7.92 6.42
N LEU A 151 -1.42 6.66 6.04
CA LEU A 151 -2.74 6.06 6.19
C LEU A 151 -3.15 5.94 7.66
N ARG A 152 -2.24 5.53 8.54
CA ARG A 152 -2.48 5.48 9.99
C ARG A 152 -2.82 6.88 10.52
N HIS A 153 -2.05 7.89 10.14
CA HIS A 153 -2.31 9.27 10.52
C HIS A 153 -3.72 9.73 10.14
N TYR A 154 -4.17 9.44 8.92
CA TYR A 154 -5.54 9.79 8.50
C TYR A 154 -6.61 8.98 9.21
N LEU A 155 -6.35 7.71 9.54
CA LEU A 155 -7.26 6.94 10.39
C LEU A 155 -7.38 7.53 11.79
N ASP A 156 -6.30 8.07 12.36
CA ASP A 156 -6.33 8.73 13.67
C ASP A 156 -7.17 10.01 13.63
N ILE A 157 -6.95 10.86 12.61
CA ILE A 157 -7.75 12.09 12.39
C ILE A 157 -9.23 11.75 12.23
N GLU A 158 -9.54 10.71 11.47
CA GLU A 158 -10.91 10.28 11.17
C GLU A 158 -11.48 9.31 12.22
N LYS A 159 -10.83 9.18 13.40
CA LYS A 159 -11.31 8.40 14.54
C LYS A 159 -11.64 6.93 14.19
N GLY A 160 -10.85 6.34 13.30
CA GLY A 160 -11.02 4.97 12.81
C GLY A 160 -11.98 4.83 11.62
N ASP A 161 -12.60 5.90 11.12
CA ASP A 161 -13.40 5.85 9.90
C ASP A 161 -12.49 5.64 8.67
N LEU A 162 -12.38 4.37 8.25
CA LEU A 162 -11.57 3.98 7.10
C LEU A 162 -12.06 4.60 5.79
N PHE A 163 -13.37 4.82 5.63
CA PHE A 163 -13.91 5.42 4.42
C PHE A 163 -13.39 6.84 4.25
N ARG A 164 -13.47 7.64 5.32
CA ARG A 164 -12.98 9.01 5.32
C ARG A 164 -11.46 9.08 5.26
N ALA A 165 -10.75 8.20 5.97
CA ALA A 165 -9.30 8.13 5.93
C ALA A 165 -8.76 7.83 4.52
N LEU A 166 -9.36 6.87 3.81
CA LEU A 166 -9.03 6.58 2.41
C LEU A 166 -9.35 7.77 1.50
N GLY A 167 -10.46 8.46 1.74
CA GLY A 167 -10.79 9.70 1.05
C GLY A 167 -9.71 10.77 1.21
N ARG A 168 -9.15 10.96 2.40
CA ARG A 168 -8.01 11.88 2.63
C ARG A 168 -6.71 11.40 2.01
N TYR A 169 -6.43 10.10 2.12
CA TYR A 169 -5.24 9.49 1.54
C TYR A 169 -5.18 9.75 0.02
N ASN A 170 -6.32 9.65 -0.65
CA ASN A 170 -6.43 9.94 -2.08
C ASN A 170 -6.55 11.43 -2.43
N GLY A 171 -7.21 12.23 -1.59
CA GLY A 171 -7.67 13.58 -1.93
C GLY A 171 -9.10 13.65 -2.46
N SER A 172 -9.92 12.61 -2.21
CA SER A 172 -11.32 12.50 -2.60
C SER A 172 -12.26 12.46 -1.38
N LEU A 173 -11.97 13.25 -0.34
CA LEU A 173 -12.73 13.22 0.92
C LEU A 173 -14.25 13.37 0.68
N GLY A 174 -15.03 12.46 1.27
CA GLY A 174 -16.49 12.41 1.11
C GLY A 174 -16.99 11.72 -0.16
N LYS A 175 -16.09 11.35 -1.09
CA LYS A 175 -16.46 10.64 -2.32
C LYS A 175 -16.30 9.12 -2.16
N PRO A 176 -17.29 8.32 -2.56
CA PRO A 176 -17.31 6.89 -2.27
C PRO A 176 -16.50 6.01 -3.21
N GLU A 177 -16.17 6.49 -4.41
CA GLU A 177 -15.61 5.66 -5.48
C GLU A 177 -14.28 5.04 -5.07
N TYR A 178 -13.32 5.88 -4.67
CA TYR A 178 -11.98 5.42 -4.28
C TYR A 178 -12.01 4.51 -3.03
N PRO A 179 -12.63 4.89 -1.89
CA PRO A 179 -12.69 4.01 -0.73
C PRO A 179 -13.36 2.66 -1.03
N ASN A 180 -14.40 2.65 -1.87
CA ASN A 180 -15.08 1.42 -2.27
C ASN A 180 -14.18 0.52 -3.12
N MET A 181 -13.36 1.08 -4.02
CA MET A 181 -12.40 0.32 -4.81
C MET A 181 -11.36 -0.36 -3.92
N VAL A 182 -10.79 0.38 -2.95
CA VAL A 182 -9.80 -0.17 -2.01
C VAL A 182 -10.42 -1.26 -1.15
N ARG A 183 -11.61 -1.01 -0.59
CA ARG A 183 -12.35 -2.01 0.21
C ARG A 183 -12.68 -3.26 -0.59
N ALA A 184 -13.11 -3.11 -1.85
CA ALA A 184 -13.40 -4.23 -2.72
C ALA A 184 -12.14 -5.06 -3.02
N ALA A 185 -11.01 -4.42 -3.31
CA ALA A 185 -9.73 -5.12 -3.50
C ALA A 185 -9.31 -5.84 -2.21
N TRP A 186 -9.34 -5.17 -1.07
CA TRP A 186 -9.01 -5.73 0.24
C TRP A 186 -9.84 -6.98 0.54
N GLN A 187 -11.16 -6.87 0.49
CA GLN A 187 -12.05 -7.96 0.93
C GLN A 187 -12.13 -9.10 -0.09
N LYS A 188 -12.22 -8.79 -1.38
CA LYS A 188 -12.49 -9.81 -2.41
C LYS A 188 -11.24 -10.48 -2.96
N GLN A 189 -10.08 -9.80 -2.91
CA GLN A 189 -8.85 -10.29 -3.55
C GLN A 189 -7.72 -10.52 -2.58
N TRP A 190 -7.66 -9.79 -1.46
CA TRP A 190 -6.58 -9.89 -0.49
C TRP A 190 -7.01 -10.49 0.84
N GLY A 191 -8.31 -10.66 1.08
CA GLY A 191 -8.86 -11.30 2.27
C GLY A 191 -8.18 -12.65 2.55
N TYR A 192 -7.78 -12.82 3.80
CA TYR A 192 -7.08 -14.01 4.28
C TYR A 192 -7.53 -14.32 5.70
N THR A 193 -8.02 -15.54 5.89
CA THR A 193 -8.29 -16.09 7.22
C THR A 193 -7.39 -17.30 7.36
N PRO A 194 -6.49 -17.34 8.36
CA PRO A 194 -5.71 -18.54 8.63
C PRO A 194 -6.64 -19.74 8.81
N SER A 195 -6.34 -20.87 8.18
CA SER A 195 -7.11 -22.10 8.37
C SER A 195 -7.12 -22.49 9.85
N SER A 196 -8.28 -22.93 10.36
CA SER A 196 -8.44 -23.37 11.76
C SER A 196 -7.52 -24.53 12.13
N LEU A 197 -7.10 -25.35 11.16
CA LEU A 197 -6.14 -26.43 11.35
C LEU A 197 -4.74 -25.94 11.76
N ALA A 198 -4.34 -24.72 11.37
CA ALA A 198 -3.09 -24.11 11.80
C ALA A 198 -3.17 -23.53 13.24
N GLN A 199 -4.38 -23.37 13.78
CA GLN A 199 -4.59 -22.90 15.17
C GLN A 199 -4.69 -24.06 16.17
N ALA A 200 -5.11 -25.25 15.73
CA ALA A 200 -5.33 -26.43 16.56
C ALA A 200 -4.05 -27.18 16.98
N GLY A 201 -2.87 -26.77 16.50
CA GLY A 201 -1.57 -27.33 16.89
C GLY A 201 -0.92 -26.63 18.10
N ARG A 202 -1.72 -25.98 18.97
CA ARG A 202 -1.26 -25.31 20.19
C ARG A 202 -1.58 -26.14 21.42
#